data_AF-A0A078JC96-F1
#
_entry.id   AF-A0A078JC96-F1
#
_cell.length_a   1.000
_cell.length_b   1.000
_cell.length_c   1.000
_cell.angle_alpha   90.00
_cell.angle_beta   90.00
_cell.angle_gamma   90.00
#
_symmetry.space_group_name_H-M   'P 1'
#
loop_
_entity.id
_entity.type
_entity.pdbx_description
1 polymer ?
#
loop_
_entity_poly.entity_id
_entity_poly.type
_entity_poly.pdbx_seq_one_letter_code
_entity_poly.pdbx_strand_id
1 'polypeptide(L)'
;MATFAFRQTISSEQRLCGIMVNGCVRDEGEINECDVGVRALGSDPLQFSKKSHCEKYVAVYIGGTLIRDGEWLYVDSDGILISKTELSV
;
A
#
# COMPACT_ATOMS: atom_id res chain seq x y z
N MET A 1 0.97 -2.79 12.49
CA MET A 1 1.19 -2.04 11.24
C MET A 1 1.20 -3.07 10.13
N ALA A 2 0.23 -3.01 9.23
CA ALA A 2 0.22 -3.84 8.03
C ALA A 2 0.62 -2.94 6.86
N THR A 3 1.75 -3.27 6.23
CA THR A 3 2.31 -2.53 5.10
C THR A 3 2.07 -3.33 3.84
N PHE A 4 1.49 -2.68 2.85
CA PHE A 4 1.16 -3.27 1.56
C PHE A 4 1.90 -2.53 0.49
N ALA A 5 2.64 -3.27 -0.33
CA ALA A 5 3.21 -2.74 -1.55
C ALA A 5 2.30 -3.15 -2.70
N PHE A 6 1.96 -2.20 -3.57
CA PHE A 6 1.16 -2.50 -4.75
C PHE A 6 2.02 -2.43 -5.98
N ARG A 7 1.74 -3.37 -6.87
CA ARG A 7 2.38 -3.48 -8.17
C ARG A 7 1.43 -2.90 -9.19
N GLN A 8 1.92 -2.01 -10.03
CA GLN A 8 1.26 -1.72 -11.29
C GLN A 8 2.17 -2.29 -12.39
N THR A 9 1.62 -3.08 -13.29
CA THR A 9 2.38 -3.58 -14.45
C THR A 9 2.16 -2.63 -15.61
N ILE A 10 2.83 -1.49 -15.62
CA ILE A 10 2.91 -0.66 -16.82
C ILE A 10 4.17 -1.09 -17.58
N SER A 11 4.01 -1.94 -18.60
CA SER A 11 5.07 -2.39 -19.52
C SER A 11 6.22 -3.23 -18.92
N SER A 12 6.07 -4.56 -18.91
CA SER A 12 7.11 -5.63 -18.75
C SER A 12 8.13 -5.54 -17.59
N GLU A 13 8.18 -4.44 -16.85
CA GLU A 13 9.02 -4.21 -15.68
C GLU A 13 8.13 -4.16 -14.45
N GLN A 14 8.40 -5.04 -13.48
CA GLN A 14 7.71 -5.03 -12.19
C GLN A 14 8.26 -3.90 -11.32
N ARG A 15 7.76 -2.68 -11.52
CA ARG A 15 8.09 -1.55 -10.65
C ARG A 15 7.10 -1.46 -9.50
N LEU A 16 7.60 -1.15 -8.30
CA LEU A 16 6.74 -0.77 -7.19
C LEU A 16 6.18 0.61 -7.50
N CYS A 17 4.86 0.76 -7.56
CA CYS A 17 4.23 2.05 -7.86
C CYS A 17 3.81 2.80 -6.60
N GLY A 18 3.72 2.10 -5.46
CA GLY A 18 3.40 2.71 -4.19
C GLY A 18 3.23 1.73 -3.04
N ILE A 19 3.00 2.31 -1.85
CA ILE A 19 2.84 1.62 -0.59
C ILE A 19 1.58 2.16 0.11
N MET A 20 0.68 1.28 0.54
CA MET A 20 -0.43 1.61 1.44
C MET A 20 -0.12 1.00 2.80
N VAL A 21 -0.28 1.80 3.84
CA VAL A 21 -0.10 1.39 5.22
C VAL A 21 -1.43 1.51 5.93
N ASN A 22 -1.95 0.37 6.41
CA ASN A 22 -3.07 0.40 7.35
C ASN A 22 -2.54 0.70 8.75
N GLY A 23 -2.20 1.97 8.96
CA GLY A 23 -1.55 2.50 10.15
C GLY A 23 -0.89 3.85 9.88
N CYS A 24 -0.12 4.33 10.85
CA CYS A 24 0.62 5.58 10.73
C CYS A 24 2.02 5.34 10.13
N VAL A 25 2.52 6.34 9.40
CA VAL A 25 3.90 6.40 8.91
C VAL A 25 4.70 7.47 9.67
N ARG A 26 6.01 7.51 9.45
CA ARG A 26 6.90 8.51 10.03
C ARG A 26 7.62 9.23 8.89
N ASP A 27 8.18 10.40 9.20
CA ASP A 27 9.08 11.13 8.30
C ASP A 27 8.37 11.48 6.98
N GLU A 28 7.16 12.05 7.10
CA GLU A 28 6.34 12.48 5.96
C GLU A 28 7.10 13.39 4.98
N GLY A 29 8.06 14.19 5.48
CA GLY A 29 8.94 15.01 4.65
C GLY A 29 9.80 14.18 3.70
N GLU A 30 10.49 13.15 4.21
CA GLU A 30 11.33 12.26 3.39
C GLU A 30 10.48 11.42 2.43
N ILE A 31 9.31 10.98 2.86
CA ILE A 31 8.36 10.22 2.03
C ILE A 31 7.87 11.08 0.86
N ASN A 32 7.58 12.36 1.09
CA ASN A 32 7.13 13.27 0.04
C ASN A 32 8.22 13.61 -0.99
N GLU A 33 9.49 13.39 -0.67
CA GLU A 33 10.60 13.53 -1.61
C GLU A 33 10.84 12.25 -2.46
N CYS A 34 10.22 11.13 -2.08
CA CYS A 34 10.35 9.87 -2.81
C CYS A 34 9.44 9.82 -4.05
N ASP A 35 9.94 9.26 -5.14
CA ASP A 35 9.19 8.99 -6.37
C ASP A 35 8.28 7.74 -6.24
N VAL A 36 7.72 7.52 -5.06
CA VAL A 36 6.81 6.40 -4.76
C VAL A 36 5.61 6.94 -3.99
N GLY A 37 4.41 6.59 -4.43
CA GLY A 37 3.20 7.00 -3.73
C GLY A 37 3.07 6.27 -2.40
N VAL A 38 2.86 6.99 -1.29
CA VAL A 38 2.59 6.39 0.03
C VAL A 38 1.26 6.88 0.58
N ARG A 39 0.37 5.95 0.94
CA ARG A 39 -0.92 6.25 1.59
C ARG A 39 -0.96 5.61 2.98
N ALA A 40 -1.24 6.41 4.00
CA ALA A 40 -1.33 5.97 5.39
C ALA A 40 -2.58 6.56 6.07
N LEU A 41 -2.92 6.06 7.27
CA LEU A 41 -4.00 6.63 8.08
C LEU A 41 -3.59 7.95 8.77
N GLY A 42 -2.30 8.22 8.86
CA GLY A 42 -1.74 9.43 9.45
C GLY A 42 -0.22 9.33 9.60
N SER A 43 0.39 10.35 10.22
CA SER A 43 1.78 10.31 10.65
C SER A 43 1.86 10.22 12.17
N ASP A 44 2.79 9.42 12.69
CA ASP A 44 3.05 9.27 14.13
C ASP A 44 4.58 9.23 14.36
N PRO A 45 5.15 10.14 15.16
CA PRO A 45 6.58 10.15 15.45
C PRO A 45 7.05 8.96 16.30
N LEU A 46 6.13 8.26 16.99
CA LEU A 46 6.47 7.12 17.83
C LEU A 46 6.92 5.94 16.98
N GLN A 47 8.10 5.42 17.31
CA GLN A 47 8.60 4.20 16.69
C GLN A 47 7.74 3.01 17.14
N PHE A 48 6.98 2.45 16.20
CA PHE A 48 6.30 1.18 16.46
C PHE A 48 7.33 0.08 16.72
N SER A 49 7.10 -0.70 17.78
CA SER A 49 7.88 -1.90 18.05
C SER A 49 7.73 -2.87 16.88
N LYS A 50 8.86 -3.32 16.31
CA LYS A 50 8.87 -4.39 15.32
C LYS A 50 8.24 -5.62 15.97
N LYS A 51 7.00 -5.93 15.63
CA LYS A 51 6.43 -7.26 15.90
C LYS A 51 7.25 -8.26 15.08
N SER A 52 7.75 -9.31 15.72
CA SER A 52 8.56 -10.37 15.09
C SER A 52 7.77 -11.21 14.08
N HIS A 53 6.45 -11.01 14.01
CA HIS A 53 5.56 -11.68 13.08
C HIS A 53 5.16 -10.73 11.95
N CYS A 54 5.63 -11.03 10.75
CA CYS A 54 5.22 -10.37 9.51
C CYS A 54 4.86 -11.47 8.51
N GLU A 55 3.61 -11.50 8.10
CA GLU A 55 3.11 -12.41 7.08
C GLU A 55 3.12 -11.69 5.73
N LYS A 56 3.51 -12.39 4.68
CA LYS A 56 3.53 -11.90 3.30
C LYS A 56 2.62 -12.76 2.45
N TYR A 57 2.03 -12.19 1.40
CA TYR A 57 1.15 -12.90 0.45
C TYR A 57 -0.11 -13.50 1.08
N VAL A 58 -0.56 -12.94 2.22
CA VAL A 58 -1.81 -13.33 2.88
C VAL A 58 -2.92 -12.36 2.51
N ALA A 59 -4.15 -12.87 2.40
CA ALA A 59 -5.31 -12.02 2.20
C ALA A 59 -5.58 -11.18 3.46
N VAL A 60 -5.91 -9.91 3.29
CA VAL A 60 -6.13 -8.95 4.38
C VAL A 60 -7.48 -8.28 4.26
N TYR A 61 -8.09 -7.95 5.39
CA TYR A 61 -9.37 -7.27 5.43
C TYR A 61 -9.19 -5.86 5.98
N ILE A 62 -9.43 -4.84 5.15
CA ILE A 62 -9.17 -3.43 5.47
C ILE A 62 -10.31 -2.58 4.90
N GLY A 63 -10.80 -1.62 5.68
CA GLY A 63 -11.83 -0.69 5.21
C GLY A 63 -13.11 -1.37 4.72
N GLY A 64 -13.43 -2.56 5.26
CA GLY A 64 -14.60 -3.34 4.84
C GLY A 64 -14.39 -4.21 3.59
N THR A 65 -13.19 -4.24 3.02
CA THR A 65 -12.88 -5.00 1.79
C THR A 65 -11.78 -6.02 2.03
N LEU A 66 -11.93 -7.20 1.42
CA LEU A 66 -10.91 -8.25 1.40
C LEU A 66 -9.99 -8.03 0.20
N ILE A 67 -8.69 -7.87 0.47
CA ILE A 67 -7.63 -7.72 -0.53
C ILE A 67 -6.84 -9.02 -0.56
N ARG A 68 -6.66 -9.61 -1.74
CA ARG A 68 -5.88 -10.83 -1.93
C ARG A 68 -4.59 -10.52 -2.69
N ASP A 69 -3.60 -11.38 -2.47
CA ASP A 69 -2.38 -11.34 -3.28
C ASP A 69 -2.72 -11.52 -4.78
N GLY A 70 -2.08 -10.73 -5.63
CA GLY A 70 -2.31 -10.72 -7.08
C GLY A 70 -3.50 -9.87 -7.57
N GLU A 71 -4.31 -9.29 -6.67
CA GLU A 71 -5.33 -8.30 -7.05
C GLU A 71 -4.69 -6.92 -7.33
N TRP A 72 -5.35 -6.15 -8.17
CA TRP A 72 -4.94 -4.80 -8.55
C TRP A 72 -5.50 -3.78 -7.58
N LEU A 73 -4.63 -2.93 -7.05
CA LEU A 73 -5.02 -1.79 -6.23
C LEU A 73 -4.74 -0.49 -6.98
N TYR A 74 -5.76 0.35 -7.06
CA TYR A 74 -5.67 1.71 -7.58
C TYR A 74 -5.96 2.67 -6.43
N VAL A 75 -5.13 3.72 -6.32
CA VAL A 75 -5.24 4.73 -5.25
C VAL A 75 -5.17 6.09 -5.89
N ASP A 76 -6.12 6.96 -5.54
CA ASP A 76 -6.10 8.38 -5.90
C ASP A 76 -6.37 9.27 -4.67
N SER A 77 -6.63 10.56 -4.91
CA SER A 77 -7.01 11.51 -3.85
C SER A 77 -8.33 11.18 -3.17
N ASP A 78 -9.29 10.63 -3.91
CA ASP A 78 -10.67 10.40 -3.50
C ASP A 78 -10.81 9.07 -2.75
N GLY A 79 -10.03 8.05 -3.12
CA GLY A 79 -10.15 6.75 -2.50
C GLY A 79 -9.25 5.65 -3.07
N ILE A 80 -9.71 4.42 -2.84
CA ILE A 80 -8.99 3.20 -3.13
C ILE A 80 -9.96 2.24 -3.83
N LEU A 81 -9.53 1.69 -4.95
CA LEU A 81 -10.27 0.71 -5.73
C LEU A 81 -9.47 -0.59 -5.82
N ILE A 82 -10.17 -1.71 -5.65
CA ILE A 82 -9.60 -3.06 -5.77
C ILE A 82 -10.27 -3.77 -6.93
N SER A 83 -9.47 -4.39 -7.79
CA SER A 83 -9.95 -5.18 -8.91
C SER A 83 -9.23 -6.52 -9.01
N LYS A 84 -9.97 -7.56 -9.40
CA LYS A 84 -9.40 -8.89 -9.66
C LYS A 84 -8.58 -8.95 -10.95
N THR A 85 -8.81 -7.99 -11.85
CA THR A 85 -8.17 -7.90 -13.15
C THR A 85 -7.67 -6.49 -13.38
N GLU A 86 -6.68 -6.36 -14.26
CA GLU A 86 -6.21 -5.05 -14.71
C GLU A 86 -7.37 -4.30 -15.37
N LEU A 87 -7.58 -3.06 -14.94
CA LEU A 87 -8.49 -2.13 -15.59
C LEU A 87 -7.67 -1.32 -16.60
N SER A 88 -7.84 -1.65 -17.88
CA SER A 88 -7.38 -0.79 -18.98
C SER A 88 -8.44 0.27 -19.22
N VAL A 89 -8.11 1.53 -18.94
CA VAL A 89 -8.86 2.70 -19.43
C VAL A 89 -8.35 3.12 -20.80
#